data_AF-A0AB39L9A8-F1
#
_entry.id   AF-A0AB39L9A8-F1
#
_cell.length_a   1.000
_cell.length_b   1.000
_cell.length_c   1.000
_cell.angle_alpha   90.00
_cell.angle_beta   90.00
_cell.angle_gamma   90.00
#
_symmetry.space_group_name_H-M   'P 1'
#
loop_
_entity.id
_entity.type
_entity.pdbx_description
1 polymer ?
#
loop_
_entity_poly.entity_id
_entity_poly.type
_entity_poly.pdbx_seq_one_letter_code
_entity_poly.pdbx_strand_id
1 'polypeptide(L)'
;MKKGKLAILLATTAVIAGGVIITSQQQNIFSNAPQQRKQLSAKEKQLAYLKEHDNEIKEFVKSQNPKVKSVQIAWDETQWEEIGNGTPKGGGDVIRVFGGFNQIKNSSWSVLIYIKDIKNNEEDFIEGIGSGGPLRVGGEYFDE
;
A
#
# COMPACT_ATOMS: atom_id res chain seq x y z
N MET A 1 -45.47 7.18 -42.67
CA MET A 1 -46.30 6.51 -41.65
C MET A 1 -46.06 5.01 -41.68
N LYS A 2 -45.47 4.43 -40.63
CA LYS A 2 -45.53 3.00 -40.21
C LYS A 2 -44.77 2.95 -38.87
N LYS A 3 -45.41 3.28 -37.74
CA LYS A 3 -46.27 2.43 -36.89
C LYS A 3 -45.56 1.21 -36.30
N GLY A 4 -45.13 1.34 -35.03
CA GLY A 4 -45.05 0.29 -34.01
C GLY A 4 -44.01 -0.82 -34.25
N LYS A 5 -43.53 -1.55 -33.24
CA LYS A 5 -44.15 -1.87 -31.96
C LYS A 5 -43.06 -2.19 -30.93
N LEU A 6 -43.28 -1.81 -29.67
CA LEU A 6 -42.63 -2.44 -28.52
C LEU A 6 -42.98 -3.93 -28.50
N ALA A 7 -42.01 -4.77 -28.18
CA ALA A 7 -42.23 -6.14 -27.70
C ALA A 7 -41.49 -6.30 -26.37
N ILE A 8 -42.25 -6.15 -25.29
CA ILE A 8 -41.97 -6.67 -23.94
C ILE A 8 -42.63 -8.05 -23.89
N LEU A 9 -41.97 -9.05 -23.29
CA LEU A 9 -42.45 -10.34 -22.71
C LEU A 9 -41.34 -11.39 -22.95
N LEU A 10 -40.85 -12.22 -22.01
CA LEU A 10 -41.37 -12.75 -20.76
C LEU A 10 -40.22 -13.18 -19.85
N ALA A 11 -40.46 -13.08 -18.54
CA ALA A 11 -39.66 -13.68 -17.49
C ALA A 11 -39.83 -15.21 -17.46
N THR A 12 -38.74 -15.93 -17.20
CA THR A 12 -38.76 -17.28 -16.63
C THR A 12 -37.77 -17.35 -15.47
N THR A 13 -38.32 -17.36 -14.26
CA THR A 13 -37.62 -17.77 -13.04
C THR A 13 -37.38 -19.27 -13.06
N ALA A 14 -36.12 -19.69 -12.96
CA ALA A 14 -35.76 -21.04 -12.51
C ALA A 14 -34.76 -20.90 -11.36
N VAL A 15 -35.26 -21.13 -10.14
CA VAL A 15 -34.44 -21.33 -8.95
C VAL A 15 -33.97 -22.77 -8.95
N ILE A 16 -32.66 -23.02 -9.11
CA ILE A 16 -32.04 -24.29 -8.73
C ILE A 16 -30.72 -23.99 -8.02
N ALA A 17 -30.62 -24.55 -6.82
CA ALA A 17 -29.51 -24.48 -5.89
C ALA A 17 -28.21 -25.07 -6.44
N GLY A 18 -27.08 -24.54 -5.96
CA GLY A 18 -25.81 -25.26 -5.82
C GLY A 18 -25.06 -25.60 -7.11
N GLY A 19 -24.08 -24.78 -7.47
CA GLY A 19 -23.05 -25.15 -8.44
C GLY A 19 -22.40 -23.94 -9.10
N VAL A 20 -21.20 -23.60 -8.65
CA VAL A 20 -20.31 -22.65 -9.36
C VAL A 20 -20.04 -23.23 -10.75
N ILE A 21 -20.47 -22.55 -11.81
CA ILE A 21 -19.97 -22.82 -13.16
C ILE A 21 -18.87 -21.79 -13.43
N ILE A 22 -17.61 -22.21 -13.29
CA ILE A 22 -16.45 -21.46 -13.75
C ILE A 22 -16.42 -21.55 -15.27
N THR A 23 -16.79 -20.48 -15.98
CA THR A 23 -16.51 -20.39 -17.41
C THR A 23 -15.08 -19.86 -17.58
N SER A 24 -14.13 -20.79 -17.73
CA SER A 24 -12.78 -20.49 -18.21
C SER A 24 -12.88 -20.06 -19.68
N GLN A 25 -12.81 -18.74 -19.93
CA GLN A 25 -12.42 -18.21 -21.22
C GLN A 25 -11.15 -17.39 -21.03
N GLN A 26 -10.03 -18.09 -21.00
CA GLN A 26 -8.71 -17.52 -21.17
C GLN A 26 -8.53 -17.18 -22.66
N GLN A 27 -9.01 -16.00 -23.05
CA GLN A 27 -8.65 -15.43 -24.34
C GLN A 27 -7.26 -14.79 -24.19
N ASN A 28 -6.23 -15.63 -24.35
CA ASN A 28 -4.89 -15.18 -24.71
C ASN A 28 -4.96 -14.58 -26.11
N ILE A 29 -5.11 -13.26 -26.20
CA ILE A 29 -5.00 -12.54 -27.45
C ILE A 29 -4.01 -11.39 -27.30
N PHE A 30 -2.82 -11.59 -27.89
CA PHE A 30 -1.74 -10.63 -28.17
C PHE A 30 -0.95 -10.14 -26.94
N SER A 31 0.39 -10.16 -26.87
CA SER A 31 1.41 -10.05 -27.92
C SER A 31 2.72 -10.69 -27.48
N ASN A 32 3.44 -11.30 -28.42
CA ASN A 32 4.88 -11.49 -28.36
C ASN A 32 5.57 -10.11 -28.40
N ALA A 33 5.53 -9.37 -27.30
CA ALA A 33 6.46 -8.27 -27.08
C ALA A 33 7.73 -8.87 -26.47
N PRO A 34 8.94 -8.43 -26.86
CA PRO A 34 10.13 -8.80 -26.10
C PRO A 34 9.84 -8.42 -24.66
N GLN A 35 10.06 -9.33 -23.70
CA GLN A 35 10.06 -8.97 -22.28
C GLN A 35 11.14 -7.90 -22.10
N GLN A 36 10.77 -6.63 -22.29
CA GLN A 36 11.44 -5.53 -21.62
C GLN A 36 11.29 -5.89 -20.16
N ARG A 37 12.38 -6.40 -19.55
CA ARG A 37 12.52 -6.38 -18.10
C ARG A 37 12.26 -4.94 -17.71
N LYS A 38 11.05 -4.65 -17.23
CA LYS A 38 10.67 -3.32 -16.80
C LYS A 38 11.55 -3.05 -15.60
N GLN A 39 12.65 -2.32 -15.82
CA GLN A 39 13.57 -1.98 -14.77
C GLN A 39 12.79 -1.13 -13.76
N LEU A 40 12.60 -1.64 -12.55
CA LEU A 40 11.93 -0.91 -11.48
C LEU A 40 12.66 0.42 -11.28
N SER A 41 11.89 1.50 -11.19
CA SER A 41 12.37 2.81 -10.75
C SER A 41 12.96 2.72 -9.34
N ALA A 42 13.78 3.70 -8.94
CA ALA A 42 14.35 3.73 -7.60
C ALA A 42 13.28 3.64 -6.50
N LYS A 43 12.17 4.37 -6.65
CA LYS A 43 11.03 4.34 -5.72
C LYS A 43 10.34 2.98 -5.67
N GLU A 44 10.17 2.32 -6.81
CA GLU A 44 9.58 0.97 -6.84
C GLU A 44 10.48 -0.07 -6.16
N LYS A 45 11.81 0.04 -6.32
CA LYS A 45 12.76 -0.82 -5.61
C LYS A 45 12.72 -0.58 -4.10
N GLN A 46 12.69 0.69 -3.68
CA GLN A 46 12.55 1.05 -2.27
C GLN A 46 11.25 0.51 -1.68
N LEU A 47 10.11 0.70 -2.37
CA LEU A 47 8.82 0.18 -1.90
C LEU A 47 8.80 -1.35 -1.83
N ALA A 48 9.44 -2.04 -2.80
CA ALA A 48 9.56 -3.49 -2.76
C ALA A 48 10.38 -3.96 -1.55
N TYR A 49 11.51 -3.29 -1.28
CA TYR A 49 12.34 -3.56 -0.10
C TYR A 49 11.55 -3.36 1.20
N LEU A 50 10.83 -2.24 1.36
CA LEU A 50 10.01 -1.99 2.55
C LEU A 50 8.93 -3.06 2.76
N LYS A 51 8.34 -3.56 1.67
CA LYS A 51 7.34 -4.64 1.72
C LYS A 51 7.93 -5.97 2.14
N GLU A 52 9.16 -6.26 1.73
CA GLU A 52 9.91 -7.46 2.15
C GLU A 52 10.29 -7.38 3.64
N HIS A 53 10.61 -6.16 4.11
CA HIS A 53 10.99 -5.87 5.49
C HIS A 53 9.83 -5.32 6.35
N ASP A 54 8.59 -5.70 6.03
CA ASP A 54 7.41 -5.11 6.67
C ASP A 54 7.32 -5.38 8.18
N ASN A 55 7.92 -6.48 8.64
CA ASN A 55 7.95 -6.86 10.04
C ASN A 55 8.78 -5.89 10.88
N GLU A 56 9.88 -5.35 10.36
CA GLU A 56 10.70 -4.37 11.09
C GLU A 56 9.89 -3.10 11.40
N ILE A 57 9.12 -2.64 10.40
CA ILE A 57 8.22 -1.49 10.55
C ILE A 57 7.11 -1.81 11.56
N LYS A 58 6.47 -2.97 11.44
CA LYS A 58 5.37 -3.36 12.36
C LYS A 58 5.86 -3.49 13.80
N GLU A 59 7.01 -4.09 14.04
CA GLU A 59 7.58 -4.23 15.38
C GLU A 59 8.00 -2.87 15.95
N PHE A 60 8.53 -1.98 15.12
CA PHE A 60 8.78 -0.59 15.53
C PHE A 60 7.49 0.11 15.98
N VAL A 61 6.41 0.01 15.21
CA VAL A 61 5.11 0.63 15.58
C VAL A 61 4.54 0.02 16.86
N LYS A 62 4.64 -1.31 17.04
CA LYS A 62 4.21 -1.98 18.28
C LYS A 62 5.03 -1.54 19.49
N SER A 63 6.33 -1.28 19.32
CA SER A 63 7.19 -0.87 20.43
C SER A 63 6.86 0.53 20.96
N GLN A 64 6.20 1.37 20.16
CA GLN A 64 5.78 2.71 20.59
C GLN A 64 4.71 2.67 21.68
N ASN A 65 3.86 1.64 21.73
CA ASN A 65 2.82 1.54 22.75
C ASN A 65 2.41 0.07 22.97
N PRO A 66 2.50 -0.47 24.21
CA PRO A 66 2.20 -1.88 24.52
C PRO A 66 0.73 -2.28 24.28
N LYS A 67 -0.18 -1.31 24.12
CA LYS A 67 -1.60 -1.54 23.78
C LYS A 67 -1.79 -1.86 22.29
N VAL A 68 -0.76 -1.66 21.44
CA VAL A 68 -0.79 -2.06 20.02
C VAL A 68 -0.58 -3.58 19.92
N LYS A 69 -1.59 -4.28 19.40
CA LYS A 69 -1.63 -5.74 19.20
C LYS A 69 -1.52 -6.16 17.74
N SER A 70 -2.00 -5.33 16.82
CA SER A 70 -1.84 -5.55 15.38
C SER A 70 -1.55 -4.25 14.65
N VAL A 71 -0.82 -4.35 13.54
CA VAL A 71 -0.44 -3.20 12.70
C VAL A 71 -0.83 -3.53 11.26
N GLN A 72 -1.42 -2.56 10.58
CA GLN A 72 -1.78 -2.59 9.16
C GLN A 72 -0.97 -1.50 8.46
N ILE A 73 -0.32 -1.80 7.34
CA ILE A 73 0.45 -0.81 6.57
C ILE A 73 -0.34 -0.42 5.32
N ALA A 74 -0.50 0.89 5.10
CA ALA A 74 -1.14 1.47 3.92
C ALA A 74 -0.08 1.78 2.86
N TRP A 75 0.37 0.75 2.12
CA TRP A 75 1.46 0.89 1.15
C TRP A 75 1.17 1.90 0.02
N ASP A 76 -0.09 2.05 -0.34
CA ASP A 76 -0.59 3.01 -1.32
C ASP A 76 -0.51 4.46 -0.85
N GLU A 77 -0.44 4.69 0.46
CA GLU A 77 -0.26 6.01 1.08
C GLU A 77 1.22 6.39 1.28
N THR A 78 2.17 5.53 0.88
CA THR A 78 3.60 5.79 1.05
C THR A 78 4.05 7.06 0.31
N GLN A 79 4.78 7.94 1.00
CA GLN A 79 5.26 9.21 0.47
C GLN A 79 6.79 9.29 0.49
N TRP A 80 7.36 9.91 -0.54
CA TRP A 80 8.80 10.20 -0.62
C TRP A 80 8.96 11.70 -0.44
N GLU A 81 9.62 12.09 0.63
CA GLU A 81 9.72 13.48 1.09
C GLU A 81 11.19 13.86 1.30
N GLU A 82 11.54 15.11 1.04
CA GLU A 82 12.80 15.69 1.49
C GLU A 82 12.53 16.39 2.82
N ILE A 83 13.22 16.00 3.89
CA ILE A 83 13.12 16.70 5.17
C ILE A 83 14.08 17.89 5.19
N GLY A 84 13.62 19.05 5.66
CA GLY A 84 14.46 20.22 5.87
C GLY A 84 15.09 20.20 7.26
N ASN A 85 16.41 20.42 7.35
CA ASN A 85 17.12 20.61 8.64
C ASN A 85 17.56 22.06 8.89
N GLY A 86 17.07 23.03 8.11
CA GLY A 86 17.47 24.43 8.20
C GLY A 86 18.86 24.74 7.64
N THR A 87 19.56 23.77 7.05
CA THR A 87 20.83 23.98 6.33
C THR A 87 20.62 23.95 4.81
N PRO A 88 21.49 24.58 3.99
CA PRO A 88 21.41 24.50 2.52
C PRO A 88 21.55 23.07 1.95
N LYS A 89 22.05 22.12 2.75
CA LYS A 89 22.16 20.70 2.36
C LYS A 89 20.86 19.92 2.54
N GLY A 90 19.84 20.50 3.18
CA GLY A 90 18.64 19.77 3.58
C GLY A 90 18.94 18.73 4.68
N GLY A 91 17.87 18.11 5.19
CA GLY A 91 17.90 17.00 6.15
C GLY A 91 17.95 15.61 5.49
N GLY A 92 17.85 15.54 4.16
CA GLY A 92 17.92 14.30 3.39
C GLY A 92 16.56 13.80 2.89
N ASP A 93 16.61 12.77 2.04
CA ASP A 93 15.42 12.08 1.53
C ASP A 93 14.94 11.04 2.54
N VAL A 94 13.63 11.01 2.78
CA VAL A 94 12.96 10.02 3.63
C VAL A 94 11.75 9.41 2.93
N ILE A 95 11.36 8.23 3.39
CA ILE A 95 10.09 7.61 3.02
C ILE A 95 9.17 7.66 4.22
N ARG A 96 8.03 8.33 4.09
CA ARG A 96 6.98 8.32 5.10
C ARG A 96 6.01 7.18 4.81
N VAL A 97 5.87 6.27 5.77
CA VAL A 97 4.98 5.12 5.69
C VAL A 97 3.85 5.31 6.69
N PHE A 98 2.62 5.00 6.27
CA PHE A 98 1.41 5.16 7.05
C PHE A 98 0.72 3.81 7.31
N GLY A 99 -0.20 3.81 8.27
CA GLY A 99 -1.03 2.65 8.50
C GLY A 99 -2.01 2.81 9.65
N GLY A 100 -2.78 1.75 9.88
CA GLY A 100 -3.70 1.60 11.01
C GLY A 100 -3.19 0.58 12.03
N PHE A 101 -3.89 0.46 13.15
CA PHE A 101 -3.57 -0.52 14.17
C PHE A 101 -4.82 -1.07 14.87
N ASN A 102 -4.66 -2.24 15.49
CA ASN A 102 -5.70 -2.92 16.28
C ASN A 102 -7.03 -3.17 15.56
N GLN A 103 -7.07 -3.06 14.23
CA GLN A 103 -8.33 -3.09 13.45
C GLN A 103 -9.33 -2.02 13.90
N ILE A 104 -8.84 -0.93 14.50
CA ILE A 104 -9.66 0.18 14.96
C ILE A 104 -9.94 1.09 13.77
N LYS A 105 -11.22 1.38 13.50
CA LYS A 105 -11.61 2.33 12.46
C LYS A 105 -11.05 3.72 12.78
N ASN A 106 -10.51 4.39 11.75
CA ASN A 106 -9.86 5.70 11.89
C ASN A 106 -8.67 5.70 12.86
N SER A 107 -8.03 4.55 13.05
CA SER A 107 -6.71 4.51 13.68
C SER A 107 -5.65 4.89 12.66
N SER A 108 -4.63 5.63 13.09
CA SER A 108 -3.53 6.00 12.23
C SER A 108 -2.19 6.07 12.97
N TRP A 109 -1.12 5.87 12.22
CA TRP A 109 0.26 6.12 12.61
C TRP A 109 1.08 6.49 11.38
N SER A 110 2.25 7.10 11.57
CA SER A 110 3.25 7.18 10.50
C SER A 110 4.68 7.04 11.05
N VAL A 111 5.55 6.45 10.24
CA VAL A 111 6.99 6.37 10.51
C VAL A 111 7.77 7.05 9.40
N LEU A 112 8.98 7.50 9.73
CA LEU A 112 9.96 7.99 8.77
C LEU A 112 11.01 6.90 8.57
N ILE A 113 11.25 6.52 7.33
CA ILE A 113 12.35 5.64 6.94
C ILE A 113 13.46 6.52 6.39
N TYR A 114 14.60 6.50 7.06
CA TYR A 114 15.81 7.20 6.61
C TYR A 114 16.50 6.34 5.56
N ILE A 115 16.84 6.93 4.43
CA ILE A 115 17.41 6.22 3.28
C ILE A 115 18.93 6.45 3.25
N LYS A 116 19.71 5.38 3.11
CA LYS A 116 21.16 5.52 2.85
C LYS A 116 21.38 6.14 1.46
N ASP A 117 22.30 7.09 1.37
CA ASP A 117 22.71 7.70 0.09
C ASP A 117 23.14 6.60 -0.90
N ILE A 118 22.37 6.44 -1.98
CA ILE A 118 22.52 5.33 -2.94
C ILE A 118 23.74 5.60 -3.81
N LYS A 119 24.94 5.41 -3.26
CA LYS A 119 26.18 5.54 -4.04
C LYS A 119 26.57 4.23 -4.72
N ASN A 120 26.19 3.06 -4.18
CA ASN A 120 26.85 1.81 -4.54
C ASN A 120 25.95 0.57 -4.73
N ASN A 121 24.69 0.70 -5.17
CA ASN A 121 23.83 -0.48 -5.43
C ASN A 121 23.70 -1.42 -4.21
N GLU A 122 23.83 -0.89 -2.99
CA GLU A 122 23.76 -1.69 -1.77
C GLU A 122 22.34 -2.26 -1.60
N GLU A 123 22.26 -3.53 -1.22
CA GLU A 123 20.99 -4.24 -0.98
C GLU A 123 20.28 -3.78 0.30
N ASP A 124 20.95 -2.98 1.13
CA ASP A 124 20.42 -2.40 2.37
C ASP A 124 20.20 -0.88 2.21
N PHE A 125 18.93 -0.49 2.04
CA PHE A 125 18.53 0.89 1.78
C PHE A 125 18.08 1.65 3.03
N ILE A 126 17.89 0.97 4.17
CA ILE A 126 17.34 1.58 5.38
C ILE A 126 18.50 1.97 6.31
N GLU A 127 18.62 3.25 6.60
CA GLU A 127 19.52 3.76 7.64
C GLU A 127 18.89 3.66 9.03
N GLY A 128 17.57 3.85 9.11
CA GLY A 128 16.83 3.71 10.35
C GLY A 128 15.34 4.00 10.21
N ILE A 129 14.59 3.70 11.27
CA ILE A 129 13.16 3.97 11.40
C ILE A 129 12.97 4.96 12.55
N GLY A 130 12.29 6.07 12.26
CA GLY A 130 11.93 7.09 13.24
C GLY A 130 10.43 7.30 13.33
N SER A 131 10.00 7.96 14.40
CA SER A 131 8.60 8.38 14.55
C SER A 131 8.28 9.49 13.54
N GLY A 132 7.25 9.29 12.72
CA GLY A 132 6.76 10.29 11.77
C GLY A 132 5.51 11.00 12.26
N GLY A 133 4.66 10.29 12.99
CA GLY A 133 3.44 10.81 13.59
C GLY A 133 2.92 9.85 14.65
N PRO A 134 2.25 10.38 15.69
CA PRO A 134 1.81 9.58 16.83
C PRO A 134 0.73 8.57 16.43
N LEU A 135 0.53 7.56 17.27
CA LEU A 135 -0.65 6.70 17.22
C LEU A 135 -1.88 7.56 17.53
N ARG A 136 -2.90 7.51 16.66
CA ARG A 136 -4.16 8.26 16.81
C ARG A 136 -5.38 7.39 16.58
N VAL A 137 -6.51 7.77 17.18
CA VAL A 137 -7.84 7.21 16.89
C VAL A 137 -8.81 8.37 16.71
N GLY A 138 -9.44 8.47 15.53
CA GLY A 138 -10.40 9.54 15.25
C GLY A 138 -9.79 10.95 15.28
N GLY A 139 -8.47 11.07 15.11
CA GLY A 139 -7.74 12.33 15.16
C GLY A 139 -7.12 12.64 16.54
N GLU A 140 -7.57 11.97 17.60
CA GLU A 140 -7.04 12.13 18.96
C GLU A 140 -5.85 11.21 19.21
N TYR A 141 -4.97 11.59 20.16
CA TYR A 141 -3.87 10.73 20.58
C TYR A 141 -4.40 9.41 21.14
N PHE A 142 -3.77 8.30 20.76
CA PHE A 142 -4.05 7.01 21.34
C PHE A 142 -3.31 6.91 22.68
N ASP A 143 -4.06 7.11 23.76
CA ASP A 143 -3.54 7.18 25.13
C ASP A 143 -2.50 6.09 25.44
N GLU A 144 -1.34 6.52 25.92
CA GLU A 144 -0.26 5.70 26.51
C GLU A 144 -0.73 4.90 27.73
#